data_AF-A0A0T7G0T7-F1
#
_entry.id   AF-A0A0T7G0T7-F1
#
_cell.length_a   1.000
_cell.length_b   1.000
_cell.length_c   1.000
_cell.angle_alpha   90.00
_cell.angle_beta   90.00
_cell.angle_gamma   90.00
#
_symmetry.space_group_name_H-M   'P 1'
#
loop_
_entity.id
_entity.type
_entity.pdbx_description
1 polymer ?
#
loop_
_entity_poly.entity_id
_entity_poly.type
_entity_poly.pdbx_seq_one_letter_code
_entity_poly.pdbx_strand_id
1 'polypeptide(L)'
;MSIETIHPKRILVFLPVAAANAIVAMLAAHGHESVAVSTFPEAFTALRSDNYSFAITTRPEIDLVRNIRSIPVVNLEVFFHTEPSGDGPLITSKRFDSSAFMKRIEFLVQPLATRVEHAGIEQTKNEGMREPMAPRWRVALKSVFGLLRRREGLKDVRS
;
A
#
# COMPACT_ATOMS: atom_id res chain seq x y z
N MET A 1 26.79 25.36 2.39
CA MET A 1 25.63 24.55 1.98
C MET A 1 26.10 23.13 1.75
N SER A 2 25.86 22.23 2.71
CA SER A 2 26.12 20.81 2.50
C SER A 2 24.97 20.22 1.70
N ILE A 3 25.25 19.57 0.57
CA ILE A 3 24.25 18.81 -0.17
C ILE A 3 24.11 17.47 0.56
N GLU A 4 23.11 17.34 1.43
CA GLU A 4 22.77 16.02 1.97
C GLU A 4 22.34 15.13 0.81
N THR A 5 23.13 14.11 0.51
CA THR A 5 22.78 13.07 -0.45
C THR A 5 21.68 12.22 0.18
N ILE A 6 20.42 12.59 -0.09
CA ILE A 6 19.24 11.81 0.31
C ILE A 6 19.26 10.49 -0.44
N HIS A 7 19.99 9.51 0.11
CA HIS A 7 20.04 8.16 -0.43
C HIS A 7 18.63 7.54 -0.35
N PRO A 8 18.13 6.91 -1.43
CA PRO A 8 16.81 6.28 -1.43
C PRO A 8 16.79 5.17 -0.38
N LYS A 9 15.87 5.26 0.59
CA LYS A 9 15.79 4.28 1.67
C LYS A 9 15.33 2.92 1.14
N ARG A 10 16.15 1.90 1.43
CA ARG A 10 16.02 0.50 0.99
C ARG A 10 14.69 -0.11 1.40
N ILE A 11 14.29 -1.17 0.70
CA ILE A 11 13.16 -2.02 1.09
C ILE A 11 13.69 -3.17 1.95
N LEU A 12 13.10 -3.39 3.13
CA LEU A 12 13.41 -4.58 3.93
C LEU A 12 12.50 -5.74 3.48
N VAL A 13 13.07 -6.91 3.23
CA VAL A 13 12.31 -8.13 2.88
C VAL A 13 12.53 -9.15 3.99
N PHE A 14 11.58 -9.26 4.92
CA PHE A 14 11.62 -10.24 6.01
C PHE A 14 10.74 -11.44 5.69
N LEU A 15 11.35 -12.51 5.15
CA LEU A 15 10.70 -13.71 4.64
C LEU A 15 11.63 -14.93 4.80
N PRO A 16 11.12 -16.18 4.76
CA PRO A 16 11.96 -17.37 4.63
C PRO A 16 12.88 -17.26 3.40
N VAL A 17 14.14 -17.70 3.54
CA VAL A 17 15.26 -17.43 2.59
C VAL A 17 14.88 -17.52 1.11
N ALA A 18 14.23 -18.60 0.68
CA ALA A 18 13.85 -18.80 -0.72
C ALA A 18 12.85 -17.73 -1.23
N ALA A 19 11.88 -17.34 -0.41
CA ALA A 19 10.92 -16.29 -0.72
C ALA A 19 11.56 -14.89 -0.63
N ALA A 20 12.44 -14.66 0.35
CA ALA A 20 13.19 -13.41 0.45
C ALA A 20 14.03 -13.15 -0.81
N ASN A 21 14.80 -14.15 -1.24
CA ASN A 21 15.64 -14.07 -2.43
C ASN A 21 14.82 -13.86 -3.72
N ALA A 22 13.68 -14.54 -3.86
CA ALA A 22 12.78 -14.35 -5.01
C ALA A 22 12.20 -12.93 -5.09
N ILE A 23 11.81 -12.35 -3.94
CA ILE A 23 11.30 -10.98 -3.88
C ILE A 23 12.43 -9.95 -4.08
N VAL A 24 13.61 -10.14 -3.51
CA VAL A 24 14.78 -9.26 -3.75
C VAL A 24 15.20 -9.27 -5.22
N ALA A 25 15.22 -10.45 -5.87
CA ALA A 25 15.51 -10.55 -7.31
C ALA A 25 14.46 -9.81 -8.17
N MET A 26 13.17 -9.90 -7.80
CA MET A 26 12.09 -9.17 -8.46
C MET A 26 12.21 -7.66 -8.28
N LEU A 27 12.49 -7.19 -7.06
CA LEU A 27 12.71 -5.78 -6.75
C LEU A 27 13.93 -5.22 -7.50
N ALA A 28 15.04 -5.97 -7.54
CA ALA A 28 16.25 -5.58 -8.26
C ALA A 28 16.03 -5.50 -9.78
N ALA A 29 15.25 -6.41 -10.37
CA ALA A 29 14.88 -6.36 -11.78
C ALA A 29 14.04 -5.11 -12.15
N HIS A 30 13.34 -4.51 -11.18
CA HIS A 30 12.62 -3.24 -11.30
C HIS A 30 13.40 -2.03 -10.77
N GLY A 31 14.70 -2.19 -10.45
CA GLY A 31 15.57 -1.08 -10.02
C GLY A 31 15.42 -0.63 -8.57
N HIS A 32 14.77 -1.42 -7.71
CA HIS A 32 14.60 -1.10 -6.29
C HIS A 32 15.65 -1.77 -5.40
N GLU A 33 16.42 -0.97 -4.66
CA GLU A 33 17.40 -1.49 -3.70
C GLU A 33 16.68 -2.11 -2.49
N SER A 34 17.02 -3.36 -2.16
CA SER A 34 16.36 -4.14 -1.13
C SER A 34 17.32 -5.07 -0.39
N VAL A 35 16.95 -5.46 0.83
CA VAL A 35 17.75 -6.34 1.70
C VAL A 35 16.88 -7.49 2.19
N ALA A 36 17.31 -8.72 1.89
CA ALA A 36 16.73 -9.93 2.45
C ALA A 36 17.20 -10.12 3.91
N VAL A 37 16.24 -10.41 4.79
CA VAL A 37 16.47 -10.95 6.13
C VAL A 37 15.50 -12.11 6.35
N SER A 38 15.93 -13.13 7.09
CA SER A 38 15.25 -14.42 7.21
C SER A 38 15.04 -14.88 8.65
N THR A 39 15.75 -14.28 9.62
CA THR A 39 15.58 -14.56 11.05
C THR A 39 15.20 -13.30 11.84
N PHE A 40 14.60 -13.49 13.02
CA PHE A 40 14.27 -12.38 13.92
C PHE A 40 15.49 -11.52 14.33
N PRO A 41 16.66 -12.09 14.70
CA PRO A 41 17.85 -11.29 15.00
C PRO A 41 18.35 -10.43 13.83
N GLU A 42 18.28 -10.93 12.59
CA GLU A 42 18.59 -10.14 11.39
C GLU A 42 17.60 -8.98 11.22
N ALA A 43 16.29 -9.24 11.30
CA ALA A 43 15.25 -8.22 11.18
C ALA A 43 15.34 -7.15 12.28
N PHE A 44 15.57 -7.57 13.52
CA PHE A 44 15.78 -6.68 14.68
C PHE A 44 17.00 -5.77 14.48
N THR A 45 18.10 -6.32 13.99
CA THR A 45 19.33 -5.55 13.71
C THR A 45 19.11 -4.58 12.55
N ALA A 46 18.47 -5.03 11.47
CA ALA A 46 18.22 -4.22 10.27
C ALA A 46 17.30 -3.02 10.57
N LEU A 47 16.13 -3.25 11.19
CA LEU A 47 15.13 -2.21 11.44
C LEU A 47 15.66 -1.05 12.28
N ARG A 48 16.62 -1.30 13.18
CA ARG A 48 17.26 -0.25 14.01
C ARG A 48 18.14 0.73 13.23
N SER A 49 18.48 0.46 11.97
CA SER A 49 19.49 1.23 11.21
C SER A 49 18.99 2.45 10.43
N ASP A 50 17.69 2.75 10.46
CA ASP A 50 17.02 3.88 9.74
C ASP A 50 17.10 3.89 8.20
N ASN A 51 17.84 2.95 7.60
CA ASN A 51 18.06 2.86 6.15
C ASN A 51 16.84 2.36 5.34
N TYR A 52 15.70 2.11 5.98
CA TYR A 52 14.56 1.42 5.38
C TYR A 52 13.32 2.32 5.25
N SER A 53 12.70 2.32 4.07
CA SER A 53 11.47 3.06 3.75
C SER A 53 10.23 2.32 4.22
N PHE A 54 10.16 1.02 3.93
CA PHE A 54 9.12 0.09 4.37
C PHE A 54 9.64 -1.34 4.41
N ALA A 55 8.85 -2.25 4.99
CA ALA A 55 9.13 -3.68 5.04
C ALA A 55 8.09 -4.50 4.26
N ILE A 56 8.52 -5.64 3.72
CA ILE A 56 7.69 -6.68 3.10
C ILE A 56 7.82 -7.94 3.95
N THR A 57 6.69 -8.53 4.37
CA THR A 57 6.67 -9.75 5.18
C THR A 57 5.32 -10.47 5.08
N THR A 58 5.07 -11.55 5.85
CA THR A 58 3.78 -12.26 5.92
C THR A 58 2.96 -11.81 7.14
N ARG A 59 1.65 -12.15 7.20
CA ARG A 59 0.76 -11.70 8.29
C ARG A 59 1.26 -11.96 9.73
N PRO A 60 1.85 -13.13 10.07
CA PRO A 60 2.33 -13.39 11.43
C PRO A 60 3.40 -12.40 11.91
N GLU A 61 4.22 -11.89 11.00
CA GLU A 61 5.41 -11.09 11.30
C GLU A 61 5.14 -9.57 11.32
N ILE A 62 3.92 -9.14 10.94
CA ILE A 62 3.58 -7.70 10.83
C ILE A 62 3.74 -6.99 12.17
N ASP A 63 3.25 -7.59 13.25
CA ASP A 63 3.27 -6.99 14.58
C ASP A 63 4.70 -6.99 15.16
N LEU A 64 5.49 -8.02 14.86
CA LEU A 64 6.92 -8.08 15.18
C LEU A 64 7.69 -6.92 14.54
N VAL A 65 7.50 -6.69 13.23
CA VAL A 65 8.15 -5.55 12.53
C VAL A 65 7.72 -4.21 13.14
N ARG A 66 6.41 -4.03 13.38
CA ARG A 66 5.84 -2.78 13.93
C ARG A 66 6.31 -2.48 15.35
N ASN A 67 6.47 -3.51 16.18
CA ASN A 67 6.95 -3.38 17.55
C ASN A 67 8.43 -2.97 17.62
N ILE A 68 9.24 -3.33 16.61
CA ILE A 68 10.64 -2.89 16.50
C ILE A 68 10.72 -1.48 15.90
N ARG A 69 9.88 -1.18 14.88
CA ARG A 69 9.89 0.11 14.19
C ARG A 69 8.53 0.46 13.55
N SER A 70 8.08 1.69 13.79
CA SER A 70 6.96 2.29 13.05
C SER A 70 7.39 2.68 11.62
N ILE A 71 7.30 1.73 10.70
CA ILE A 71 7.38 1.93 9.23
C ILE A 71 6.17 1.27 8.56
N PRO A 72 5.83 1.62 7.30
CA PRO A 72 4.85 0.88 6.53
C PRO A 72 5.27 -0.59 6.37
N VAL A 73 4.29 -1.49 6.41
CA VAL A 73 4.48 -2.93 6.22
C VAL A 73 3.55 -3.41 5.11
N VAL A 74 4.12 -4.11 4.13
CA VAL A 74 3.42 -4.78 3.04
C VAL A 74 3.28 -6.26 3.40
N ASN A 75 2.05 -6.74 3.56
CA ASN A 75 1.82 -8.19 3.63
C ASN A 75 1.92 -8.78 2.22
N LEU A 76 2.86 -9.71 2.00
CA LEU A 76 3.01 -10.41 0.73
C LEU A 76 1.79 -11.29 0.40
N GLU A 77 1.09 -11.79 1.42
CA GLU A 77 0.00 -12.76 1.24
C GLU A 77 -1.21 -12.20 0.48
N VAL A 78 -1.41 -10.88 0.47
CA VAL A 78 -2.56 -10.24 -0.21
C VAL A 78 -2.44 -10.27 -1.73
N PHE A 79 -1.25 -10.53 -2.26
CA PHE A 79 -0.98 -10.66 -3.70
C PHE A 79 -1.08 -12.11 -4.19
N PHE A 80 -1.50 -13.04 -3.32
CA PHE A 80 -1.80 -14.40 -3.75
C PHE A 80 -3.30 -14.62 -3.91
N HIS A 81 -3.70 -15.22 -5.02
CA HIS A 81 -5.08 -15.46 -5.39
C HIS A 81 -5.29 -16.93 -5.75
N THR A 82 -6.45 -17.47 -5.41
CA THR A 82 -6.84 -18.85 -5.76
C THR A 82 -7.51 -18.86 -7.13
N GLU A 83 -6.84 -19.42 -8.14
CA GLU A 83 -7.43 -19.62 -9.47
C GLU A 83 -7.98 -21.07 -9.60
N PRO A 84 -9.24 -21.25 -10.04
CA PRO A 84 -9.80 -22.57 -10.30
C PRO A 84 -9.12 -23.18 -11.54
N SER A 85 -8.48 -24.34 -11.38
CA SER A 85 -7.56 -24.88 -12.38
C SER A 85 -8.25 -25.87 -13.33
N GLY A 86 -9.20 -25.36 -14.13
CA GLY A 86 -9.85 -26.07 -15.24
C GLY A 86 -11.01 -27.00 -14.85
N ASP A 87 -11.64 -27.60 -15.87
CA ASP A 87 -12.78 -28.52 -15.74
C ASP A 87 -12.36 -29.88 -15.16
N GLY A 88 -12.25 -29.92 -13.83
CA GLY A 88 -11.92 -31.10 -13.05
C GLY A 88 -12.32 -30.92 -11.57
N PRO A 89 -12.09 -31.93 -10.71
CA PRO A 89 -12.51 -31.89 -9.31
C PRO A 89 -11.71 -30.90 -8.46
N LEU A 90 -12.09 -29.61 -8.54
CA LEU A 90 -11.74 -28.50 -7.63
C LEU A 90 -10.26 -28.38 -7.20
N ILE A 91 -9.34 -28.63 -8.14
CA ILE A 91 -7.94 -28.25 -7.95
C ILE A 91 -7.85 -26.71 -8.03
N THR A 92 -7.55 -26.07 -6.90
CA THR A 92 -7.28 -24.62 -6.84
C THR A 92 -5.79 -24.38 -6.74
N SER A 93 -5.25 -23.52 -7.61
CA SER A 93 -3.84 -23.12 -7.56
C SER A 93 -3.69 -21.73 -6.96
N LYS A 94 -2.65 -21.53 -6.15
CA LYS A 94 -2.36 -20.25 -5.48
C LYS A 94 -1.35 -19.45 -6.30
N ARG A 95 -1.85 -18.59 -7.19
CA ARG A 95 -1.06 -17.73 -8.08
C ARG A 95 -0.64 -16.44 -7.38
N PHE A 96 0.51 -15.89 -7.74
CA PHE A 96 0.99 -14.59 -7.28
C PHE A 96 0.75 -13.51 -8.36
N ASP A 97 0.05 -12.42 -8.04
CA ASP A 97 -0.07 -11.24 -8.90
C ASP A 97 1.11 -10.30 -8.66
N SER A 98 2.20 -10.55 -9.40
CA SER A 98 3.37 -9.68 -9.44
C SER A 98 3.04 -8.27 -9.95
N SER A 99 1.98 -8.08 -10.73
CA SER A 99 1.59 -6.77 -11.25
C SER A 99 0.95 -5.89 -10.17
N ALA A 100 0.08 -6.45 -9.33
CA ALA A 100 -0.49 -5.76 -8.18
C ALA A 100 0.56 -5.52 -7.09
N PHE A 101 1.47 -6.47 -6.91
CA PHE A 101 2.63 -6.31 -6.03
C PHE A 101 3.51 -5.13 -6.47
N MET A 102 4.00 -5.11 -7.72
CA MET A 102 4.88 -4.04 -8.18
C MET A 102 4.22 -2.66 -8.16
N LYS A 103 2.94 -2.54 -8.56
CA LYS A 103 2.18 -1.28 -8.42
C LYS A 103 2.12 -0.79 -6.96
N ARG A 104 2.10 -1.69 -5.97
CA ARG A 104 2.16 -1.33 -4.55
C ARG A 104 3.56 -0.90 -4.11
N ILE A 105 4.61 -1.50 -4.66
CA ILE A 105 6.00 -1.09 -4.42
C ILE A 105 6.24 0.30 -5.00
N GLU A 106 5.90 0.54 -6.27
CA GLU A 106 6.02 1.83 -6.95
C GLU A 106 5.33 2.96 -6.17
N PHE A 107 4.11 2.72 -5.67
CA PHE A 107 3.37 3.68 -4.84
C PHE A 107 4.03 3.99 -3.48
N LEU A 108 4.81 3.06 -2.91
CA LEU A 108 5.50 3.23 -1.63
C LEU A 108 6.95 3.75 -1.76
N VAL A 109 7.56 3.58 -2.93
CA VAL A 109 8.90 4.11 -3.27
C VAL A 109 8.83 5.58 -3.69
N GLN A 110 7.68 6.04 -4.22
CA GLN A 110 7.45 7.47 -4.46
C GLN A 110 7.64 8.27 -3.15
N PRO A 111 8.51 9.32 -3.14
CA PRO A 111 8.67 10.17 -1.97
C PRO A 111 7.31 10.72 -1.54
N LEU A 112 6.98 10.57 -0.25
CA LEU A 112 5.78 11.14 0.34
C LEU A 112 5.95 12.67 0.36
N ALA A 113 5.65 13.30 -0.78
CA ALA A 113 5.94 14.71 -1.08
C ALA A 113 5.54 15.58 0.11
N THR A 114 6.55 16.17 0.75
CA THR A 114 6.45 16.64 2.13
C THR A 114 5.22 17.52 2.28
N ARG A 115 4.26 17.08 3.10
CA ARG A 115 3.11 17.89 3.47
C ARG A 115 3.65 19.05 4.30
N VAL A 116 4.00 20.14 3.62
CA VAL A 116 4.53 21.35 4.25
C VAL A 116 3.49 21.82 5.25
N GLU A 117 3.81 21.68 6.53
CA GLU A 117 3.02 22.30 7.58
C GLU A 117 3.28 23.80 7.51
N HIS A 118 2.39 24.52 6.84
CA HIS A 118 2.29 25.97 6.94
C HIS A 118 1.76 26.36 8.33
N ALA A 119 2.58 26.11 9.34
CA ALA A 119 2.43 26.56 10.70
C ALA A 119 3.38 27.74 10.92
N GLY A 120 2.85 28.91 11.31
CA GLY A 120 3.65 29.99 11.87
C GLY A 120 4.31 30.98 10.91
N ILE A 121 3.51 31.68 10.09
CA ILE A 121 3.72 33.13 9.93
C ILE A 121 2.39 33.82 10.23
N GLU A 122 2.24 34.32 11.46
CA GLU A 122 1.20 35.30 11.75
C GLU A 122 1.63 36.67 11.24
N GLN A 123 0.84 37.26 10.33
CA GLN A 123 0.65 38.72 10.35
C GLN A 123 -0.69 39.12 9.69
N THR A 124 -1.66 39.39 10.57
CA THR A 124 -2.71 40.40 10.43
C THR A 124 -3.51 40.50 9.12
N LYS A 125 -4.68 39.83 9.14
CA LYS A 125 -6.00 40.44 8.92
C LYS A 125 -6.29 41.09 7.55
N ASN A 126 -7.00 40.34 6.70
CA ASN A 126 -8.32 40.76 6.18
C ASN A 126 -9.14 39.51 5.80
N GLU A 127 -10.47 39.62 5.78
CA GLU A 127 -11.41 38.49 5.75
C GLU A 127 -11.95 38.19 4.33
N GLY A 128 -12.07 36.90 3.97
CA GLY A 128 -12.47 36.46 2.62
C GLY A 128 -12.64 34.93 2.50
N MET A 129 -13.72 34.38 3.05
CA MET A 129 -14.03 32.94 3.17
C MET A 129 -14.89 32.46 1.97
N ARG A 130 -14.69 31.32 1.27
CA ARG A 130 -13.79 30.13 1.31
C ARG A 130 -13.87 29.42 -0.09
N GLU A 131 -13.41 28.20 -0.43
CA GLU A 131 -12.83 27.01 0.26
C GLU A 131 -11.62 26.43 -0.51
N PRO A 132 -10.69 25.70 0.15
CA PRO A 132 -9.72 24.83 -0.53
C PRO A 132 -10.33 23.49 -0.98
N MET A 133 -10.02 23.06 -2.21
CA MET A 133 -10.58 21.85 -2.83
C MET A 133 -10.13 20.55 -2.13
N ALA A 134 -11.06 19.83 -1.48
CA ALA A 134 -10.75 18.61 -0.73
C ALA A 134 -10.34 17.41 -1.63
N PRO A 135 -9.42 16.53 -1.19
CA PRO A 135 -8.92 15.41 -2.01
C PRO A 135 -9.98 14.33 -2.23
N ARG A 136 -10.46 14.21 -3.49
CA ARG A 136 -11.64 13.44 -3.91
C ARG A 136 -11.39 11.93 -4.04
N TRP A 137 -11.07 11.23 -2.93
CA TRP A 137 -10.85 9.76 -2.94
C TRP A 137 -11.59 8.96 -1.84
N ARG A 138 -12.51 9.58 -1.10
CA ARG A 138 -13.26 8.93 0.01
C ARG A 138 -14.78 8.82 -0.20
N VAL A 139 -15.26 8.66 -1.43
CA VAL A 139 -16.69 8.37 -1.71
C VAL A 139 -16.85 7.38 -2.89
N ALA A 140 -16.85 6.07 -2.62
CA ALA A 140 -17.31 5.02 -3.55
C ALA A 140 -17.44 3.61 -2.89
N LEU A 141 -18.11 3.48 -1.74
CA LEU A 141 -18.32 2.17 -1.10
C LEU A 141 -19.69 2.10 -0.39
N LYS A 142 -20.77 1.93 -1.18
CA LYS A 142 -22.14 1.48 -0.80
C LYS A 142 -23.12 1.65 -1.98
N SER A 143 -23.41 0.58 -2.75
CA SER A 143 -24.57 0.57 -3.69
C SER A 143 -24.91 -0.82 -4.28
N VAL A 144 -24.81 -1.92 -3.53
CA VAL A 144 -25.32 -3.25 -3.96
C VAL A 144 -26.15 -3.92 -2.84
N PHE A 145 -27.07 -3.17 -2.23
CA PHE A 145 -28.16 -3.74 -1.42
C PHE A 145 -29.36 -2.79 -1.36
N GLY A 146 -30.52 -3.29 -1.79
CA GLY A 146 -31.83 -2.81 -1.33
C GLY A 146 -32.59 -1.80 -2.21
N LEU A 147 -33.84 -2.16 -2.49
CA LEU A 147 -35.00 -1.25 -2.54
C LEU A 147 -35.03 -0.15 -3.62
N LEU A 148 -35.32 -0.53 -4.86
CA LEU A 148 -36.23 0.29 -5.68
C LEU A 148 -37.66 -0.24 -5.51
N ARG A 149 -38.51 0.48 -4.76
CA ARG A 149 -39.95 0.16 -4.68
C ARG A 149 -40.81 1.43 -4.69
N ARG A 150 -41.67 1.50 -5.71
CA ARG A 150 -42.99 2.18 -5.73
C ARG A 150 -43.05 3.72 -5.69
N ARG A 151 -43.21 4.34 -6.87
CA ARG A 151 -44.37 5.21 -7.22
C ARG A 151 -44.54 5.20 -8.76
N GLU A 152 -45.70 5.10 -9.43
CA GLU A 152 -47.05 5.72 -9.28
C GLU A 152 -47.00 7.24 -9.54
N GLY A 153 -47.68 7.81 -10.55
CA GLY A 153 -48.57 7.23 -11.60
C GLY A 153 -49.04 8.28 -12.64
N LEU A 154 -50.10 7.95 -13.39
CA LEU A 154 -50.81 8.75 -14.43
C LEU A 154 -50.08 9.06 -15.77
N LYS A 155 -50.70 8.63 -16.89
CA LYS A 155 -51.23 9.54 -17.94
C LYS A 155 -52.26 8.83 -18.84
N ASP A 156 -53.09 9.63 -19.51
CA ASP A 156 -54.47 9.30 -19.89
C ASP A 156 -54.72 8.76 -21.32
N VAL A 157 -55.75 7.90 -21.41
CA VAL A 157 -56.85 7.84 -22.42
C VAL A 157 -56.54 7.88 -23.92
N ARG A 158 -56.94 6.78 -24.62
CA ARG A 158 -57.73 6.68 -25.89
C ARG A 158 -57.60 5.25 -26.47
N SER A 159 -58.63 4.62 -27.02
CA SER A 159 -60.08 4.94 -27.13
C SER A 159 -60.89 3.65 -27.00
#